data_AF-A0A536CNU6-F1
#
_entry.id   AF-A0A536CNU6-F1
#
_cell.length_a   1.000
_cell.length_b   1.000
_cell.length_c   1.000
_cell.angle_alpha   90.00
_cell.angle_beta   90.00
_cell.angle_gamma   90.00
#
_symmetry.space_group_name_H-M   'P 1'
#
loop_
_entity.id
_entity.type
_entity.pdbx_description
1 polymer ?
#
loop_
_entity_poly.entity_id
_entity_poly.type
_entity_poly.pdbx_seq_one_letter_code
_entity_poly.pdbx_strand_id
1 'polypeptide(L)'
;MTEALAFAAWLGAALVVLSDGRRGLALGLGLVGAALAGLALATSHQLGGIALLAGGLVAAGLRLRGGPESWGLMEPGSTPRIILTVVTGLFSLWIAVTVATGDQASLRFAVLAVLGLGGARVLQAREQAASMTAISSLALALGAAAAFTGGDPGLTPYVIAAAIAAAGSALSPAQRIGT
;
A
#
# COMPACT_ATOMS: atom_id res chain seq x y z
N MET A 1 14.27 2.74 13.96
CA MET A 1 13.64 3.65 12.96
C MET A 1 12.84 2.88 11.92
N THR A 2 13.29 1.71 11.49
CA THR A 2 12.57 0.83 10.55
C THR A 2 11.24 0.31 11.11
N GLU A 3 11.10 0.20 12.44
CA GLU A 3 9.84 -0.22 13.08
C GLU A 3 8.72 0.81 12.88
N ALA A 4 9.05 2.10 12.96
CA ALA A 4 8.09 3.18 12.72
C ALA A 4 7.61 3.20 11.26
N LEU A 5 8.51 2.90 10.32
CA LEU A 5 8.17 2.78 8.90
C LEU A 5 7.30 1.54 8.64
N ALA A 6 7.60 0.42 9.27
CA ALA A 6 6.75 -0.78 9.23
C ALA A 6 5.34 -0.51 9.77
N PHE A 7 5.24 0.21 10.89
CA PHE A 7 3.95 0.65 11.44
C PHE A 7 3.22 1.60 10.48
N ALA A 8 3.93 2.54 9.87
CA ALA A 8 3.35 3.46 8.88
C ALA A 8 2.82 2.73 7.63
N ALA A 9 3.51 1.67 7.18
CA ALA A 9 3.03 0.84 6.06
C ALA A 9 1.70 0.13 6.41
N TRP A 10 1.62 -0.46 7.61
CA TRP A 10 0.38 -1.06 8.10
C TRP A 10 -0.74 -0.03 8.24
N LEU A 11 -0.46 1.14 8.82
CA LEU A 11 -1.42 2.23 8.96
C LEU A 11 -1.91 2.73 7.60
N GLY A 12 -1.03 2.79 6.60
CA GLY A 12 -1.37 3.22 5.25
C GLY A 12 -2.30 2.21 4.56
N ALA A 13 -2.00 0.92 4.70
CA ALA A 13 -2.85 -0.15 4.20
C ALA A 13 -4.21 -0.18 4.92
N ALA A 14 -4.23 0.06 6.23
CA ALA A 14 -5.45 0.21 7.02
C ALA A 14 -6.33 1.35 6.51
N LEU A 15 -5.73 2.51 6.20
CA LEU A 15 -6.43 3.65 5.63
C LEU A 15 -7.04 3.31 4.26
N VAL A 16 -6.35 2.55 3.40
CA VAL A 16 -6.91 2.08 2.12
C VAL A 16 -8.10 1.14 2.30
N VAL A 17 -8.10 0.31 3.36
CA VAL A 17 -9.21 -0.61 3.67
C VAL A 17 -10.42 0.15 4.23
N LEU A 18 -10.19 1.08 5.15
CA LEU A 18 -11.26 1.80 5.85
C LEU A 18 -11.87 2.93 5.01
N SER A 19 -11.10 3.54 4.12
CA SER A 19 -11.56 4.70 3.34
C SER A 19 -12.30 4.26 2.09
N ASP A 20 -13.47 4.85 1.86
CA ASP A 20 -14.15 4.80 0.56
C ASP A 20 -13.94 6.09 -0.25
N GLY A 21 -13.48 7.18 0.39
CA GLY A 21 -13.30 8.48 -0.28
C GLY A 21 -11.92 8.70 -0.91
N ARG A 22 -11.85 9.61 -1.90
CA ARG A 22 -10.61 9.88 -2.67
C ARG A 22 -9.44 10.31 -1.79
N ARG A 23 -9.71 11.12 -0.75
CA ARG A 23 -8.68 11.68 0.14
C ARG A 23 -8.07 10.60 1.02
N GLY A 24 -8.89 9.72 1.59
CA GLY A 24 -8.43 8.61 2.42
C GLY A 24 -7.65 7.58 1.61
N LEU A 25 -8.10 7.28 0.39
CA LEU A 25 -7.39 6.37 -0.52
C LEU A 25 -6.04 6.93 -0.99
N ALA A 26 -5.98 8.22 -1.34
CA ALA A 26 -4.74 8.86 -1.73
C ALA A 26 -3.73 8.96 -0.57
N LEU A 27 -4.20 9.33 0.63
CA LEU A 27 -3.35 9.39 1.83
C LEU A 27 -2.84 8.00 2.21
N GLY A 28 -3.70 6.99 2.21
CA GLY A 28 -3.30 5.61 2.49
C GLY A 28 -2.25 5.09 1.50
N LEU A 29 -2.46 5.34 0.20
CA LEU A 29 -1.52 4.92 -0.84
C LEU A 29 -0.18 5.66 -0.75
N GLY A 30 -0.21 6.97 -0.49
CA GLY A 30 0.98 7.78 -0.27
C GLY A 30 1.77 7.32 0.96
N LEU A 31 1.08 6.99 2.05
CA LEU A 31 1.71 6.48 3.28
C LEU A 31 2.34 5.11 3.07
N VAL A 32 1.68 4.19 2.35
CA VAL A 32 2.26 2.88 1.96
C VAL A 32 3.52 3.08 1.11
N GLY A 33 3.45 3.92 0.08
CA GLY A 33 4.58 4.21 -0.81
C GLY A 33 5.77 4.80 -0.06
N ALA A 34 5.54 5.81 0.78
CA ALA A 34 6.58 6.45 1.58
C ALA A 34 7.20 5.49 2.61
N ALA A 35 6.39 4.66 3.26
CA ALA A 35 6.86 3.69 4.25
C ALA A 35 7.70 2.58 3.62
N LEU A 36 7.25 2.00 2.50
CA LEU A 36 8.00 0.99 1.75
C LEU A 36 9.29 1.56 1.17
N ALA A 37 9.25 2.78 0.63
CA ALA A 37 10.44 3.47 0.16
C ALA A 37 11.45 3.71 1.29
N GLY A 38 10.99 4.22 2.44
CA GLY A 38 11.84 4.42 3.61
C GLY A 38 12.49 3.12 4.09
N LEU A 39 11.76 2.01 4.06
CA LEU A 39 12.30 0.69 4.39
C LEU A 39 13.35 0.22 3.38
N ALA A 40 13.12 0.43 2.07
CA ALA A 40 14.09 0.10 1.03
C ALA A 40 15.37 0.96 1.12
N LEU A 41 15.24 2.25 1.45
CA LEU A 41 16.38 3.14 1.70
C LEU A 41 17.19 2.67 2.92
N ALA A 42 16.50 2.24 3.99
CA ALA A 42 17.15 1.74 5.20
C ALA A 42 17.89 0.41 4.99
N THR A 43 17.49 -0.39 4.00
CA THR A 43 18.15 -1.65 3.63
C THR A 43 19.16 -1.49 2.49
N SER A 44 19.74 -0.30 2.30
CA SER A 44 20.76 0.04 1.29
C SER A 44 20.32 -0.03 -0.19
N HIS A 45 19.02 -0.16 -0.47
CA HIS A 45 18.47 -0.15 -1.83
C HIS A 45 18.04 1.26 -2.24
N GLN A 46 19.01 2.19 -2.32
CA GLN A 46 18.74 3.63 -2.49
C GLN A 46 17.91 3.96 -3.74
N LEU A 47 18.32 3.44 -4.91
CA LEU A 47 17.64 3.73 -6.17
C LEU A 47 16.25 3.08 -6.25
N GLY A 48 16.09 1.87 -5.70
CA GLY A 48 14.80 1.18 -5.62
C GLY A 48 13.81 1.91 -4.69
N GLY A 49 14.31 2.41 -3.55
CA GLY A 49 13.51 3.23 -2.63
C GLY A 49 13.02 4.52 -3.26
N ILE A 50 13.87 5.23 -4.02
CA ILE A 50 13.47 6.45 -4.75
C ILE A 50 12.40 6.14 -5.80
N ALA A 51 12.54 5.04 -6.55
CA ALA A 51 11.56 4.63 -7.54
C ALA A 51 10.19 4.30 -6.90
N LEU A 52 10.18 3.59 -5.77
CA LEU A 52 8.96 3.32 -5.01
C LEU A 52 8.32 4.61 -4.47
N LEU A 53 9.13 5.55 -3.97
CA LEU A 53 8.66 6.83 -3.46
C LEU A 53 8.01 7.64 -4.57
N ALA A 54 8.67 7.76 -5.71
CA ALA A 54 8.15 8.45 -6.89
C ALA A 54 6.85 7.79 -7.39
N GLY A 55 6.83 6.46 -7.53
CA GLY A 55 5.64 5.71 -7.94
C GLY A 55 4.46 5.89 -6.98
N GLY A 56 4.72 5.79 -5.67
CA GLY A 56 3.71 5.98 -4.63
C GLY A 56 3.16 7.40 -4.58
N LEU A 57 4.02 8.42 -4.70
CA LEU A 57 3.59 9.83 -4.75
C LEU A 57 2.82 10.16 -6.02
N VAL A 58 3.26 9.67 -7.18
CA VAL A 58 2.55 9.86 -8.44
C VAL A 58 1.18 9.19 -8.38
N ALA A 59 1.12 7.94 -7.90
CA ALA A 59 -0.14 7.21 -7.73
C ALA A 59 -1.10 7.94 -6.77
N ALA A 60 -0.60 8.41 -5.62
CA ALA A 60 -1.38 9.19 -4.67
C ALA A 60 -1.85 10.53 -5.27
N GLY A 61 -0.99 11.24 -5.99
CA GLY A 61 -1.30 12.50 -6.65
C GLY A 61 -2.34 12.35 -7.76
N LEU A 62 -2.24 11.29 -8.57
CA LEU A 62 -3.25 10.95 -9.58
C LEU A 62 -4.58 10.60 -8.92
N ARG A 63 -4.54 9.92 -7.77
CA ARG A 63 -5.74 9.57 -7.00
C ARG A 63 -6.46 10.79 -6.45
N LEU A 64 -5.75 11.86 -6.10
CA LEU A 64 -6.35 13.13 -5.68
C LEU A 64 -7.06 13.87 -6.83
N ARG A 65 -6.71 13.58 -8.09
CA ARG A 65 -7.29 14.24 -9.28
C ARG A 65 -8.60 13.60 -9.75
N GLY A 66 -8.97 12.41 -9.28
CA GLY A 66 -10.19 11.70 -9.69
C GLY A 66 -11.19 11.46 -8.54
N GLY A 67 -12.48 11.72 -8.80
CA GLY A 67 -13.60 11.35 -7.90
C GLY A 67 -14.11 12.47 -6.98
N PRO A 68 -15.20 12.26 -6.21
CA PRO A 68 -15.81 13.26 -5.33
C PRO A 68 -14.93 13.61 -4.13
N GLU A 69 -15.06 14.84 -3.60
CA GLU A 69 -14.21 15.43 -2.57
C GLU A 69 -14.52 14.96 -1.13
N SER A 70 -14.85 13.68 -0.96
CA SER A 70 -15.20 13.11 0.33
C SER A 70 -14.03 12.35 0.96
N TRP A 71 -14.00 12.31 2.29
CA TRP A 71 -13.16 11.38 3.04
C TRP A 71 -13.73 9.95 2.99
N GLY A 72 -15.05 9.81 2.79
CA GLY A 72 -15.73 8.52 2.77
C GLY A 72 -15.43 7.69 4.02
N LEU A 73 -15.37 8.36 5.19
CA LEU A 73 -15.29 7.69 6.48
C LEU A 73 -16.68 7.09 6.75
N MET A 74 -16.70 5.76 6.85
CA MET A 74 -17.83 4.84 6.63
C MET A 74 -19.22 5.25 7.16
N GLU A 75 -20.25 4.88 6.40
CA GLU A 75 -21.62 4.69 6.87
C GLU A 75 -21.70 3.57 7.95
N PRO A 76 -22.75 3.54 8.79
CA PRO A 76 -22.90 2.57 9.89
C PRO A 76 -22.84 1.10 9.40
N GLY A 77 -21.95 0.30 10.00
CA GLY A 77 -21.65 -1.09 9.58
C GLY A 77 -20.16 -1.43 9.46
N SER A 78 -19.28 -0.57 9.97
CA SER A 78 -17.81 -0.60 9.80
C SER A 78 -17.04 -1.60 10.66
N THR A 79 -17.70 -2.25 11.62
CA THR A 79 -17.09 -3.19 12.56
C THR A 79 -16.29 -4.31 11.87
N PRO A 80 -16.76 -4.96 10.78
CA PRO A 80 -16.00 -6.00 10.08
C PRO A 80 -14.69 -5.50 9.47
N ARG A 81 -14.65 -4.27 8.93
CA ARG A 81 -13.43 -3.70 8.32
C ARG A 81 -12.39 -3.34 9.38
N ILE A 82 -12.84 -2.84 10.53
CA ILE A 82 -11.97 -2.55 11.69
C ILE A 82 -11.37 -3.85 12.23
N ILE A 83 -12.21 -4.87 12.47
CA ILE A 83 -11.75 -6.19 12.95
C ILE A 83 -10.73 -6.78 11.97
N LEU A 84 -11.01 -6.76 10.66
CA LEU A 84 -10.08 -7.27 9.66
C LEU A 84 -8.74 -6.55 9.73
N THR A 85 -8.76 -5.22 9.84
CA THR A 85 -7.54 -4.41 9.93
C THR A 85 -6.68 -4.79 11.13
N VAL A 86 -7.32 -4.93 12.30
CA VAL A 86 -6.64 -5.33 13.54
C VAL A 86 -6.11 -6.76 13.44
N VAL A 87 -6.93 -7.71 12.99
CA VAL A 87 -6.55 -9.14 12.87
C VAL A 87 -5.41 -9.32 11.87
N THR A 88 -5.46 -8.70 10.70
CA THR A 88 -4.38 -8.79 9.71
C THR A 88 -3.10 -8.14 10.20
N GLY A 89 -3.18 -7.03 10.95
CA GLY A 89 -2.02 -6.41 11.61
C GLY A 89 -1.37 -7.34 12.63
N LEU A 90 -2.17 -7.90 13.54
CA LEU A 90 -1.70 -8.83 14.56
C LEU A 90 -1.09 -10.10 13.94
N PHE A 91 -1.74 -10.66 12.92
CA PHE A 91 -1.28 -11.85 12.21
C PHE A 91 0.03 -11.60 11.45
N SER A 92 0.14 -10.45 10.77
CA SER A 92 1.38 -10.06 10.10
C SER A 92 2.52 -9.86 11.10
N LEU A 93 2.22 -9.28 12.27
CA LEU A 93 3.19 -9.06 13.34
C LEU A 93 3.67 -10.39 13.90
N TRP A 94 2.74 -11.31 14.14
CA TRP A 94 3.04 -12.66 14.59
C TRP A 94 3.95 -13.40 13.60
N ILE A 95 3.68 -13.35 12.29
CA ILE A 95 4.57 -13.96 11.27
C ILE A 95 5.93 -13.29 11.28
N ALA A 96 5.98 -11.96 11.33
CA ALA A 96 7.24 -11.22 11.31
C ALA A 96 8.14 -11.57 12.50
N VAL A 97 7.55 -11.76 13.68
CA VAL A 97 8.27 -12.13 14.90
C VAL A 97 8.63 -13.62 14.95
N THR A 98 7.79 -14.52 14.43
CA THR A 98 8.01 -15.97 14.59
C THR A 98 8.80 -16.61 13.44
N VAL A 99 8.61 -16.14 12.21
CA VAL A 99 9.19 -16.76 11.00
C VAL A 99 10.37 -15.95 10.46
N ALA A 100 10.37 -14.64 10.69
CA ALA A 100 11.24 -13.69 10.02
C ALA A 100 12.26 -13.00 10.95
N THR A 101 12.59 -13.63 12.07
CA THR A 101 13.65 -13.19 12.99
C THR A 101 14.97 -12.98 12.26
N GLY A 102 15.63 -11.86 12.51
CA GLY A 102 16.87 -11.45 11.85
C GLY A 102 16.74 -10.15 11.07
N ASP A 103 17.75 -9.86 10.25
CA ASP A 103 17.81 -8.62 9.47
C ASP A 103 16.63 -8.55 8.49
N GLN A 104 16.07 -7.34 8.30
CA GLN A 104 14.87 -7.07 7.48
C GLN A 104 13.48 -7.52 8.02
N ALA A 105 13.35 -7.90 9.30
CA ALA A 105 12.04 -8.26 9.89
C ALA A 105 10.94 -7.20 9.67
N SER A 106 11.29 -5.91 9.80
CA SER A 106 10.36 -4.79 9.58
C SER A 106 9.83 -4.71 8.14
N LEU A 107 10.67 -5.00 7.15
CA LEU A 107 10.28 -4.99 5.74
C LEU A 107 9.33 -6.15 5.43
N ARG A 108 9.62 -7.34 5.96
CA ARG A 108 8.77 -8.53 5.82
C ARG A 108 7.39 -8.32 6.44
N PHE A 109 7.34 -7.74 7.64
CA PHE A 109 6.08 -7.31 8.26
C PHE A 109 5.28 -6.39 7.36
N ALA A 110 5.91 -5.32 6.85
CA ALA A 110 5.25 -4.34 6.01
C ALA A 110 4.68 -4.95 4.73
N VAL A 111 5.46 -5.80 4.03
CA VAL A 111 5.00 -6.49 2.83
C VAL A 111 3.81 -7.41 3.13
N LEU A 112 3.88 -8.23 4.17
CA LEU A 112 2.78 -9.14 4.54
C LEU A 112 1.51 -8.39 4.95
N ALA A 113 1.65 -7.30 5.71
CA ALA A 113 0.54 -6.45 6.11
C ALA A 113 -0.16 -5.82 4.90
N VAL A 114 0.61 -5.24 3.97
CA VAL A 114 0.06 -4.62 2.76
C VAL A 114 -0.56 -5.66 1.84
N LEU A 115 0.05 -6.84 1.68
CA LEU A 115 -0.52 -7.94 0.89
C LEU A 115 -1.84 -8.45 1.47
N GLY A 116 -1.89 -8.69 2.79
CA GLY A 116 -3.09 -9.18 3.46
C GLY A 116 -4.25 -8.19 3.41
N LEU A 117 -3.97 -6.91 3.73
CA LEU A 117 -4.98 -5.85 3.73
C LEU A 117 -5.40 -5.47 2.32
N GLY A 118 -4.46 -5.38 1.38
CA GLY A 118 -4.73 -5.12 -0.04
C GLY A 118 -5.58 -6.22 -0.66
N GLY A 119 -5.25 -7.49 -0.42
CA GLY A 119 -6.03 -8.63 -0.90
C GLY A 119 -7.45 -8.64 -0.33
N ALA A 120 -7.59 -8.42 0.98
CA ALA A 120 -8.90 -8.29 1.61
C ALA A 120 -9.73 -7.14 1.03
N ARG A 121 -9.10 -6.00 0.73
CA ARG A 121 -9.78 -4.86 0.13
C ARG A 121 -10.24 -5.16 -1.29
N VAL A 122 -9.45 -5.87 -2.09
CA VAL A 122 -9.85 -6.30 -3.45
C VAL A 122 -11.09 -7.19 -3.40
N LEU A 123 -11.18 -8.10 -2.43
CA LEU A 123 -12.34 -8.99 -2.27
C LEU A 123 -13.59 -8.27 -1.74
N GLN A 124 -13.42 -7.18 -0.98
CA GLN A 124 -14.53 -6.44 -0.35
C GLN A 124 -14.99 -5.21 -1.14
N ALA A 125 -14.14 -4.67 -2.02
CA ALA A 125 -14.42 -3.44 -2.74
C ALA A 125 -15.55 -3.63 -3.76
N ARG A 126 -16.65 -2.88 -3.57
CA ARG A 126 -17.72 -2.77 -4.56
C ARG A 126 -17.43 -1.70 -5.61
N GLU A 127 -16.63 -0.71 -5.25
CA GLU A 127 -16.24 0.38 -6.15
C GLU A 127 -14.91 0.08 -6.84
N GLN A 128 -14.89 0.24 -8.17
CA GLN A 128 -13.70 0.06 -9.02
C GLN A 128 -12.52 0.94 -8.56
N ALA A 129 -12.82 2.11 -8.03
CA ALA A 129 -11.82 3.05 -7.59
C ALA A 129 -11.04 2.49 -6.37
N ALA A 130 -11.75 1.92 -5.39
CA ALA A 130 -11.15 1.30 -4.21
C ALA A 130 -10.32 0.04 -4.58
N SER A 131 -10.82 -0.79 -5.49
CA SER A 131 -10.10 -2.00 -5.93
C SER A 131 -8.81 -1.66 -6.67
N MET A 132 -8.80 -0.66 -7.57
CA MET A 132 -7.60 -0.21 -8.27
C MET A 132 -6.54 0.39 -7.34
N THR A 133 -6.98 1.06 -6.26
CA THR A 133 -6.06 1.58 -5.23
C THR A 133 -5.40 0.43 -4.46
N ALA A 134 -6.18 -0.60 -4.12
CA ALA A 134 -5.66 -1.80 -3.47
C ALA A 134 -4.70 -2.58 -4.38
N ILE A 135 -4.99 -2.71 -5.67
CA ILE A 135 -4.08 -3.33 -6.64
C ILE A 135 -2.78 -2.52 -6.75
N SER A 136 -2.85 -1.18 -6.70
CA SER A 136 -1.68 -0.31 -6.72
C SER A 136 -0.80 -0.50 -5.48
N SER A 137 -1.39 -0.64 -4.28
CA SER A 137 -0.61 -0.93 -3.06
C SER A 137 -0.02 -2.34 -3.07
N LEU A 138 -0.72 -3.33 -3.63
CA LEU A 138 -0.20 -4.68 -3.82
C LEU A 138 1.01 -4.69 -4.76
N ALA A 139 0.95 -3.95 -5.88
CA ALA A 139 2.07 -3.82 -6.81
C ALA A 139 3.32 -3.23 -6.14
N LEU A 140 3.15 -2.17 -5.34
CA LEU A 140 4.25 -1.57 -4.57
C LEU A 140 4.85 -2.55 -3.55
N ALA A 141 4.01 -3.32 -2.85
CA ALA A 141 4.48 -4.33 -1.90
C ALA A 141 5.27 -5.46 -2.58
N LEU A 142 4.83 -5.90 -3.76
CA LEU A 142 5.54 -6.90 -4.57
C LEU A 142 6.88 -6.36 -5.09
N GLY A 143 6.93 -5.09 -5.51
CA GLY A 143 8.19 -4.43 -5.88
C GLY A 143 9.16 -4.35 -4.71
N ALA A 144 8.67 -3.98 -3.53
CA ALA A 144 9.48 -3.96 -2.30
C ALA A 144 9.97 -5.36 -1.88
N ALA A 145 9.21 -6.41 -2.20
CA ALA A 145 9.60 -7.79 -1.92
C ALA A 145 10.82 -8.27 -2.73
N ALA A 146 11.19 -7.57 -3.82
CA ALA A 146 12.40 -7.89 -4.56
C ALA A 146 13.68 -7.78 -3.71
N ALA A 147 13.66 -6.94 -2.67
CA ALA A 147 14.75 -6.81 -1.70
C ALA A 147 15.04 -8.11 -0.91
N PHE A 148 14.17 -9.12 -0.97
CA PHE A 148 14.37 -10.40 -0.29
C PHE A 148 15.27 -11.38 -1.07
N THR A 149 15.62 -11.09 -2.33
CA THR A 149 16.20 -12.09 -3.24
C THR A 149 17.68 -12.42 -3.03
N GLY A 150 18.35 -11.86 -2.02
CA GLY A 150 19.71 -12.24 -1.62
C GLY A 150 20.83 -11.87 -2.62
N GLY A 151 20.49 -11.48 -3.84
CA GLY A 151 21.35 -10.85 -4.84
C GLY A 151 20.88 -9.42 -5.15
N ASP A 152 21.65 -8.67 -5.95
CA ASP A 152 21.26 -7.33 -6.40
C ASP A 152 20.07 -7.46 -7.37
N PRO A 153 18.82 -7.13 -6.96
CA PRO A 153 17.64 -7.37 -7.78
C PRO A 153 17.60 -6.45 -9.02
N GLY A 154 18.50 -5.46 -9.07
CA GLY A 154 18.47 -4.38 -10.02
C GLY A 154 17.28 -3.43 -9.79
N LEU A 155 17.17 -2.42 -10.65
CA LEU A 155 16.10 -1.41 -10.59
C LEU A 155 14.75 -1.89 -11.14
N THR A 156 14.78 -2.93 -11.97
CA THR A 156 13.64 -3.42 -12.75
C THR A 156 12.38 -3.70 -11.92
N PRO A 157 12.40 -4.47 -10.81
CA PRO A 157 11.18 -4.77 -10.05
C PRO A 157 10.56 -3.54 -9.39
N TYR A 158 11.38 -2.59 -8.92
CA TYR A 158 10.91 -1.35 -8.31
C TYR A 158 10.25 -0.42 -9.34
N VAL A 159 10.86 -0.30 -10.53
CA VAL A 159 10.34 0.53 -11.63
C VAL A 159 9.04 -0.06 -12.19
N ILE A 160 8.97 -1.38 -12.36
CA ILE A 160 7.75 -2.06 -12.82
C ILE A 160 6.62 -1.86 -11.80
N ALA A 161 6.90 -2.05 -10.50
CA ALA A 161 5.91 -1.83 -9.46
C ALA A 161 5.41 -0.38 -9.41
N ALA A 162 6.32 0.59 -9.52
CA ALA A 162 5.98 2.02 -9.59
C ALA A 162 5.12 2.34 -10.82
N ALA A 163 5.45 1.80 -11.98
CA ALA A 163 4.70 1.99 -13.21
C ALA A 163 3.28 1.39 -13.11
N ILE A 164 3.15 0.17 -12.56
CA ILE A 164 1.84 -0.48 -12.35
C ILE A 164 0.99 0.34 -11.38
N ALA A 165 1.56 0.82 -10.28
CA ALA A 165 0.84 1.63 -9.30
C ALA A 165 0.35 2.97 -9.90
N ALA A 166 1.19 3.62 -10.70
CA ALA A 166 0.82 4.82 -11.44
C ALA A 166 -0.27 4.54 -12.46
N ALA A 167 -0.16 3.46 -13.23
CA ALA A 167 -1.15 3.05 -14.22
C ALA A 167 -2.50 2.71 -13.58
N GLY A 168 -2.51 1.94 -12.49
CA GLY A 168 -3.74 1.60 -11.74
C GLY A 168 -4.46 2.84 -11.21
N SER A 169 -3.70 3.84 -10.78
CA SER A 169 -4.25 5.12 -10.29
C SER A 169 -4.70 6.06 -11.43
N ALA A 170 -4.07 5.97 -12.60
CA ALA A 170 -4.48 6.71 -13.79
C ALA A 170 -5.75 6.12 -14.44
N LEU A 171 -5.87 4.79 -14.42
CA LEU A 171 -6.97 4.05 -15.02
C LEU A 171 -8.23 4.01 -14.15
N SER A 172 -8.14 4.40 -12.87
CA SER A 172 -9.33 4.54 -12.03
C SER A 172 -10.18 5.70 -12.59
N PRO A 173 -11.27 5.43 -13.33
CA PRO A 173 -11.92 6.47 -14.08
C PRO A 173 -12.56 7.46 -13.11
N ALA A 174 -12.43 8.75 -13.40
CA ALA A 174 -13.39 9.72 -12.93
C ALA A 174 -14.77 9.24 -13.39
N GLN A 175 -15.64 8.82 -12.46
CA GLN A 175 -17.05 8.65 -12.75
C GLN A 175 -17.56 9.98 -13.32
N ARG A 176 -17.70 10.07 -14.64
CA ARG A 176 -18.68 10.98 -15.23
C ARG A 176 -20.04 10.39 -14.88
N ILE A 177 -20.65 10.91 -13.82
CA ILE A 177 -22.09 10.87 -13.66
C ILE A 177 -22.58 12.29 -13.90
N GLY A 178 -23.44 12.45 -14.90
CA GLY A 178 -24.07 13.70 -15.32
C GLY A 178 -23.57 14.11 -16.71
N THR A 179 -24.39 14.14 -17.77
CA THR A 179 -25.84 14.38 -17.86
C THR A 179 -26.50 13.43 -18.85
#